data_AF-A0A1F6YCX2-F1
#
_entry.id   AF-A0A1F6YCX2-F1
#
_cell.length_a   1.000
_cell.length_b   1.000
_cell.length_c   1.000
_cell.angle_alpha   90.00
_cell.angle_beta   90.00
_cell.angle_gamma   90.00
#
_symmetry.space_group_name_H-M   'P 1'
#
loop_
_entity.id
_entity.type
_entity.pdbx_description
1 polymer ?
#
loop_
_entity_poly.entity_id
_entity_poly.type
_entity_poly.pdbx_seq_one_letter_code
_entity_poly.pdbx_strand_id
1 'polypeptide(L)'
;MDGWPYGFFTLLRFVVFVSTAYIAWMAYETQKEKWVWIFGFLAVLFNPFIVIHLNRGIWSFIDLVIGIFMIVSVFVLKLERKQSLN
;
A
#
# COMPACT_ATOMS: atom_id res chain seq x y z
N MET A 1 10.84 27.25 -0.40
CA MET A 1 11.27 26.50 0.80
C MET A 1 10.57 25.15 0.71
N ASP A 2 11.07 24.25 -0.14
CA ASP A 2 10.23 23.18 -0.74
C ASP A 2 10.92 21.82 -0.64
N GLY A 3 10.97 21.29 0.57
CA GLY A 3 11.56 19.98 0.86
C GLY A 3 10.66 19.17 1.79
N TRP A 4 9.39 19.03 1.44
CA TRP A 4 8.49 18.12 2.14
C TRP A 4 9.05 16.69 2.04
N PRO A 5 8.91 15.84 3.08
CA PRO A 5 9.64 14.58 3.23
C PRO A 5 9.11 13.50 2.27
N TYR A 6 9.50 13.58 1.00
CA TYR A 6 9.14 12.62 -0.06
C TYR A 6 9.53 11.17 0.25
N GLY A 7 10.50 10.96 1.15
CA GLY A 7 10.99 9.62 1.50
C GLY A 7 9.90 8.71 2.08
N PHE A 8 9.01 9.22 2.93
CA PHE A 8 7.96 8.42 3.57
C PHE A 8 6.93 7.91 2.55
N PHE A 9 6.41 8.80 1.68
CA PHE A 9 5.45 8.41 0.64
C PHE A 9 6.09 7.51 -0.44
N THR A 10 7.38 7.68 -0.71
CA THR A 10 8.11 6.80 -1.62
C THR A 10 8.25 5.39 -1.04
N LEU A 11 8.64 5.27 0.23
CA LEU A 11 8.68 3.99 0.94
C LEU A 11 7.30 3.34 1.00
N LEU A 12 6.26 4.13 1.26
CA LEU A 12 4.90 3.66 1.32
C LEU A 12 4.42 3.08 -0.01
N ARG A 13 4.66 3.79 -1.12
CA ARG A 13 4.39 3.25 -2.47
C ARG A 13 5.16 1.96 -2.71
N PHE A 14 6.40 1.87 -2.26
CA PHE A 14 7.20 0.66 -2.39
C PHE A 14 6.59 -0.53 -1.63
N VAL A 15 6.17 -0.32 -0.38
CA VAL A 15 5.51 -1.34 0.44
C VAL A 15 4.18 -1.77 -0.20
N VAL A 16 3.37 -0.82 -0.65
CA VAL A 16 2.10 -1.11 -1.34
C VAL A 16 2.33 -1.85 -2.65
N PHE A 17 3.33 -1.46 -3.44
CA PHE A 17 3.72 -2.11 -4.68
C PHE A 17 4.13 -3.57 -4.46
N VAL A 18 5.04 -3.82 -3.50
CA VAL A 18 5.49 -5.18 -3.17
C VAL A 18 4.33 -6.03 -2.66
N SER A 19 3.46 -5.46 -1.81
CA SER A 19 2.31 -6.17 -1.25
C SER A 19 1.29 -6.54 -2.33
N THR A 20 0.96 -5.61 -3.23
CA THR A 20 0.00 -5.85 -4.32
C THR A 20 0.56 -6.79 -5.38
N ALA A 21 1.85 -6.70 -5.70
CA ALA A 21 2.52 -7.68 -6.57
C ALA A 21 2.48 -9.10 -5.98
N TYR A 22 2.75 -9.24 -4.67
CA TYR A 22 2.67 -10.53 -3.98
C TYR A 22 1.25 -11.10 -3.98
N ILE A 23 0.24 -10.26 -3.69
CA ILE A 23 -1.16 -10.69 -3.72
C ILE A 23 -1.60 -11.03 -5.16
N ALA A 24 -1.15 -10.29 -6.17
CA ALA A 24 -1.43 -10.60 -7.57
C ALA A 24 -0.85 -11.96 -7.97
N TRP A 25 0.37 -12.28 -7.52
CA TRP A 25 0.98 -13.60 -7.72
C TRP A 25 0.17 -14.70 -7.04
N MET A 26 -0.19 -14.51 -5.78
CA MET A 26 -0.99 -15.49 -5.03
C MET A 26 -2.37 -15.70 -5.67
N ALA A 27 -3.03 -14.62 -6.11
CA ALA A 27 -4.30 -14.68 -6.82
C ALA A 27 -4.19 -15.43 -8.15
N TYR A 28 -3.04 -15.32 -8.81
CA TYR A 28 -2.74 -16.04 -10.06
C TYR A 28 -2.64 -17.54 -9.80
N GLU A 29 -1.95 -17.91 -8.73
CA GLU A 29 -1.81 -19.30 -8.29
C GLU A 29 -3.15 -19.91 -7.83
N THR A 30 -4.04 -19.08 -7.26
CA THR A 30 -5.39 -19.50 -6.85
C THR A 30 -6.42 -19.47 -8.00
N GLN A 31 -5.98 -19.25 -9.25
CA GLN A 31 -6.83 -19.10 -10.46
C GLN A 31 -7.96 -18.07 -10.32
N LYS A 32 -7.75 -17.05 -9.49
CA LYS A 32 -8.71 -15.97 -9.28
C LYS A 32 -8.44 -14.85 -10.27
N GLU A 33 -8.68 -15.09 -11.56
CA GLU A 33 -8.36 -14.14 -12.65
C GLU A 33 -8.81 -12.70 -12.37
N LYS A 34 -10.04 -12.50 -11.87
CA LYS A 34 -10.53 -11.15 -11.54
C LYS A 34 -9.65 -10.44 -10.52
N TRP A 35 -9.16 -11.16 -9.52
CA TRP A 35 -8.32 -10.60 -8.47
C TRP A 35 -6.90 -10.34 -8.97
N VAL A 36 -6.38 -11.19 -9.87
CA VAL A 36 -5.09 -10.96 -10.55
C VAL A 36 -5.11 -9.64 -11.32
N TRP A 37 -6.17 -9.39 -12.09
CA TRP A 37 -6.31 -8.13 -12.83
C TRP A 37 -6.44 -6.91 -11.92
N ILE A 38 -7.23 -7.00 -10.84
CA ILE A 38 -7.38 -5.90 -9.87
C ILE A 38 -6.05 -5.60 -9.17
N PHE A 39 -5.38 -6.61 -8.63
CA PHE A 39 -4.13 -6.42 -7.89
C PHE A 39 -2.94 -6.12 -8.82
N GLY A 40 -2.92 -6.67 -10.03
CA GLY A 40 -1.95 -6.32 -11.06
C GLY A 40 -2.09 -4.87 -11.49
N PHE A 41 -3.32 -4.37 -11.69
CA PHE A 41 -3.55 -2.96 -11.98
C PHE A 41 -3.13 -2.06 -10.82
N LEU A 42 -3.44 -2.46 -9.57
CA LEU A 42 -2.97 -1.76 -8.37
C LEU A 42 -1.43 -1.73 -8.28
N ALA A 43 -0.75 -2.84 -8.57
CA ALA A 43 0.71 -2.87 -8.59
C ALA A 43 1.27 -1.91 -9.66
N VAL A 44 0.66 -1.85 -10.85
CA VAL A 44 1.06 -0.85 -11.87
C VAL A 44 0.78 0.58 -11.40
N LEU A 45 -0.36 0.82 -10.75
CA LEU A 45 -0.78 2.13 -10.26
C LEU A 45 0.15 2.67 -9.16
N PHE A 46 0.59 1.80 -8.25
CA PHE A 46 1.48 2.13 -7.14
C PHE A 46 2.97 1.93 -7.46
N ASN A 47 3.29 1.66 -8.72
CA ASN A 47 4.65 1.39 -9.14
C ASN A 47 5.58 2.60 -8.91
N PRO A 48 6.72 2.43 -8.21
CA PRO A 48 7.66 3.52 -7.93
C PRO A 48 8.35 4.08 -9.19
N PHE A 49 8.33 3.36 -10.31
CA PHE A 49 8.93 3.75 -11.59
C PHE A 49 8.07 4.72 -12.40
N ILE A 50 6.74 4.73 -12.22
CA ILE A 50 5.82 5.64 -12.93
C ILE A 50 5.21 6.60 -11.93
N VAL A 51 5.73 7.83 -11.88
CA VAL A 51 5.14 8.90 -11.07
C VAL A 51 3.86 9.38 -11.76
N ILE A 52 2.73 8.74 -11.47
CA ILE A 52 1.44 9.16 -12.02
C ILE A 52 1.09 10.53 -11.44
N HIS A 53 1.06 11.54 -12.30
CA HIS A 53 0.64 12.90 -11.98
C HIS A 53 -0.90 12.96 -11.88
N LEU A 54 -1.45 12.25 -10.90
CA LEU A 54 -2.86 12.38 -10.51
C LEU A 54 -3.08 13.73 -9.82
N ASN A 55 -4.32 14.23 -9.92
CA ASN A 55 -4.73 15.44 -9.22
C ASN A 55 -4.49 15.29 -7.70
N ARG A 56 -4.03 16.36 -7.04
CA ARG A 56 -3.76 16.37 -5.58
C ARG A 56 -4.92 15.82 -4.75
N GLY A 57 -6.16 16.06 -5.15
CA GLY A 57 -7.33 15.53 -4.44
C GLY A 57 -7.37 14.01 -4.36
N ILE A 58 -6.94 13.32 -5.43
CA ILE A 58 -6.91 11.85 -5.47
C ILE A 58 -5.74 11.31 -4.63
N TRP A 59 -4.57 11.95 -4.74
CA TRP A 59 -3.42 11.62 -3.89
C TRP A 59 -3.74 11.81 -2.40
N SER A 60 -4.38 12.91 -2.01
CA SER A 60 -4.78 13.14 -0.61
C SER A 60 -5.76 12.08 -0.09
N PHE A 61 -6.67 11.60 -0.92
CA PHE A 61 -7.58 10.52 -0.52
C PHE A 61 -6.84 9.20 -0.31
N ILE A 62 -5.93 8.85 -1.23
CA ILE A 62 -5.09 7.66 -1.12
C ILE A 62 -4.22 7.74 0.16
N ASP A 63 -3.57 8.88 0.39
CA ASP A 63 -2.73 9.10 1.57
C ASP A 63 -3.53 9.00 2.87
N LEU A 64 -4.77 9.51 2.90
CA LEU A 64 -5.68 9.36 4.04
C LEU A 64 -5.97 7.89 4.35
N VAL A 65 -6.34 7.11 3.34
CA VAL A 65 -6.63 5.68 3.48
C VAL A 65 -5.41 4.93 4.01
N ILE A 66 -4.23 5.22 3.47
CA ILE A 66 -3.01 4.56 3.92
C ILE A 66 -2.62 4.99 5.33
N GLY A 67 -2.79 6.27 5.68
CA GLY A 67 -2.59 6.76 7.04
C GLY A 67 -3.47 6.02 8.05
N ILE A 68 -4.75 5.84 7.73
CA ILE A 68 -5.68 5.06 8.56
C ILE A 68 -5.22 3.60 8.67
N PHE A 69 -4.85 2.98 7.55
CA PHE A 69 -4.37 1.60 7.55
C PHE A 69 -3.14 1.42 8.45
N MET A 70 -2.15 2.32 8.36
CA MET A 70 -0.97 2.29 9.22
C MET A 70 -1.31 2.43 10.70
N ILE A 71 -2.20 3.37 11.05
CA ILE A 71 -2.65 3.57 12.43
C ILE A 71 -3.27 2.27 12.95
N VAL A 72 -4.21 1.70 12.19
CA VAL A 72 -4.86 0.42 12.54
C VAL A 72 -3.83 -0.71 12.67
N SER A 73 -2.90 -0.86 11.72
CA SER A 73 -1.86 -1.89 11.79
C SER A 73 -0.98 -1.75 13.03
N VAL A 74 -0.60 -0.52 13.42
CA VAL A 74 0.17 -0.27 14.66
C VAL A 74 -0.63 -0.67 15.89
N PHE A 75 -1.93 -0.37 15.94
CA PHE A 75 -2.79 -0.80 17.03
C PHE A 75 -2.96 -2.32 17.09
N VAL A 76 -3.18 -2.98 15.95
CA VAL A 76 -3.29 -4.45 15.85
C VAL A 76 -1.98 -5.14 16.26
N LEU A 77 -0.83 -4.69 15.73
CA LEU A 77 0.49 -5.22 16.11
C LEU A 77 0.82 -4.97 17.59
N LYS A 78 0.36 -3.85 18.16
CA LYS A 78 0.53 -3.56 19.60
C LYS A 78 -0.36 -4.45 20.45
N LEU A 79 -1.56 -4.81 19.97
CA LEU A 79 -2.47 -5.75 20.63
C LEU A 79 -1.91 -7.17 20.60
N GLU A 80 -1.41 -7.65 19.46
CA GLU A 80 -0.81 -8.99 19.34
C GLU A 80 0.43 -9.15 20.22
N ARG A 81 1.29 -8.14 20.30
CA ARG A 81 2.46 -8.15 21.20
C ARG A 81 2.06 -8.22 22.67
N LYS A 82 0.93 -7.62 23.05
CA LYS A 82 0.42 -7.69 24.43
C LYS A 82 -0.18 -9.06 24.75
N GLN A 83 -0.66 -9.78 23.74
CA GLN A 83 -1.22 -11.12 23.85
C GLN A 83 -0.15 -12.21 23.93
N SER A 84 1.04 -12.01 23.35
CA SER A 84 2.17 -12.95 23.46
C SER A 84 2.97 -12.84 24.76
N LEU A 85 2.71 -11.83 25.58
CA LEU A 85 3.38 -11.56 26.86
C LEU A 85 2.50 -11.87 28.07
N ASN A 86 1.36 -12.55 27.88
CA ASN A 86 0.36 -12.86 28.90
C ASN A 86 0.12 -14.37 29.01
#